data_AF-A0A2D1U6R8-F1
#
_entry.id   AF-A0A2D1U6R8-F1
#
_cell.length_a   1.000
_cell.length_b   1.000
_cell.length_c   1.000
_cell.angle_alpha   90.00
_cell.angle_beta   90.00
_cell.angle_gamma   90.00
#
_symmetry.space_group_name_H-M   'P 1'
#
loop_
_entity.id
_entity.type
_entity.pdbx_description
1 polymer ?
#
loop_
_entity_poly.entity_id
_entity_poly.type
_entity_poly.pdbx_seq_one_letter_code
_entity_poly.pdbx_strand_id
1 'polypeptide(L)'
;MNIKELLLNGQSFSKLLNQFSIEADDVKIQDEDVLLADHKLEHKEIVKESICIEGKNKDGIINFFGTLHYNLLNKLAVFEMHGFEQISKPQVC
;
A
#
# COMPACT_ATOMS: atom_id res chain seq x y z
N MET A 1 5.75 13.76 2.63
CA MET A 1 4.44 13.34 3.16
C MET A 1 4.39 11.83 3.09
N ASN A 2 3.91 11.12 4.12
CA ASN A 2 4.03 9.66 4.19
C ASN A 2 2.69 8.98 3.87
N ILE A 3 2.58 8.32 2.72
CA ILE A 3 1.32 7.70 2.25
C ILE A 3 1.01 6.45 3.10
N LYS A 4 2.05 5.70 3.48
CA LYS A 4 1.94 4.53 4.37
C LYS A 4 1.23 4.88 5.68
N GLU A 5 1.62 5.96 6.35
CA GLU A 5 0.96 6.39 7.60
C GLU A 5 -0.53 6.70 7.41
N LEU A 6 -0.89 7.35 6.29
CA LEU A 6 -2.29 7.69 6.01
C LEU A 6 -3.14 6.45 5.72
N LEU A 7 -2.58 5.48 5.01
CA LEU A 7 -3.23 4.19 4.79
C LEU A 7 -3.39 3.43 6.11
N LEU A 8 -2.37 3.39 6.97
CA LEU A 8 -2.42 2.72 8.26
C LEU A 8 -3.42 3.34 9.23
N ASN A 9 -3.66 4.66 9.14
CA ASN A 9 -4.74 5.34 9.87
C ASN A 9 -6.14 4.95 9.37
N GLY A 10 -6.24 4.40 8.16
CA GLY A 10 -7.49 3.91 7.57
C GLY A 10 -7.84 2.50 8.05
N GLN A 11 -9.02 2.36 8.70
CA GLN A 11 -9.54 1.08 9.20
C GLN A 11 -9.60 -0.04 8.13
N SER A 12 -9.86 0.31 6.87
CA SER A 12 -9.94 -0.67 5.78
C SER A 12 -8.59 -1.34 5.51
N PHE A 13 -7.52 -0.56 5.53
CA PHE A 13 -6.18 -1.06 5.24
C PHE A 13 -5.62 -1.87 6.41
N SER A 14 -5.83 -1.41 7.65
CA SER A 14 -5.44 -2.21 8.83
C SER A 14 -6.15 -3.56 8.88
N LYS A 15 -7.43 -3.62 8.51
CA LYS A 15 -8.17 -4.88 8.37
C LYS A 15 -7.59 -5.79 7.29
N LEU A 16 -7.20 -5.23 6.15
CA LEU A 16 -6.55 -5.99 5.08
C LEU A 16 -5.24 -6.62 5.60
N LEU A 17 -4.37 -5.85 6.24
CA LEU A 17 -3.11 -6.38 6.79
C LEU A 17 -3.35 -7.51 7.79
N ASN A 18 -4.34 -7.36 8.68
CA ASN A 18 -4.71 -8.40 9.63
C ASN A 18 -5.22 -9.68 8.97
N GLN A 19 -5.95 -9.58 7.85
CA GLN A 19 -6.41 -10.77 7.10
C GLN A 19 -5.25 -11.62 6.59
N PHE A 20 -4.11 -11.00 6.30
CA PHE A 20 -2.91 -11.67 5.81
C PHE A 20 -1.82 -11.84 6.88
N SER A 21 -2.12 -11.50 8.14
CA SER A 21 -1.17 -11.54 9.27
C SER A 21 0.13 -10.77 9.00
N ILE A 22 -0.01 -9.56 8.45
CA ILE A 22 1.10 -8.65 8.13
C ILE A 22 1.11 -7.53 9.17
N GLU A 23 2.26 -7.29 9.78
CA GLU A 23 2.45 -6.19 10.72
C GLU A 23 2.64 -4.86 9.98
N ALA A 24 2.24 -3.74 10.59
CA ALA A 24 2.38 -2.42 9.96
C ALA A 24 3.83 -2.05 9.63
N ASP A 25 4.78 -2.51 10.44
CA ASP A 25 6.22 -2.31 10.22
C ASP A 25 6.73 -3.11 9.00
N ASP A 26 6.09 -4.24 8.69
CA ASP A 26 6.45 -5.14 7.59
C ASP A 26 5.81 -4.75 6.24
N VAL A 27 5.14 -3.60 6.17
CA VAL A 27 4.54 -3.05 4.94
C VAL A 27 5.49 -2.06 4.27
N LYS A 28 5.63 -2.18 2.94
CA LYS A 28 6.35 -1.23 2.10
C LYS A 28 5.54 -0.92 0.84
N ILE A 29 5.31 0.37 0.57
CA ILE A 29 4.75 0.82 -0.71
C ILE A 29 5.92 0.92 -1.69
N GLN A 30 5.92 0.13 -2.76
CA GLN A 30 7.07 0.08 -3.68
C GLN A 30 7.17 1.34 -4.54
N ASP A 31 6.03 1.95 -4.86
CA ASP A 31 5.95 3.09 -5.78
C ASP A 31 5.94 4.46 -5.08
N GLU A 32 6.19 4.53 -3.76
CA GLU A 32 6.04 5.78 -2.97
C GLU A 32 6.89 6.94 -3.53
N ASP A 33 8.14 6.66 -3.92
CA ASP A 33 9.04 7.66 -4.49
C ASP A 33 8.60 8.16 -5.87
N VAL A 34 7.99 7.29 -6.69
CA VAL A 34 7.49 7.65 -8.04
C VAL A 34 6.22 8.48 -7.94
N LEU A 35 5.31 8.11 -7.03
CA LEU A 35 4.07 8.84 -6.77
C LEU A 35 4.34 10.26 -6.30
N LEU A 36 5.32 10.45 -5.42
CA LEU A 36 5.67 11.75 -4.84
C LEU A 36 6.54 12.61 -5.76
N ALA A 37 7.31 12.01 -6.66
CA ALA A 37 8.16 12.72 -7.62
C ALA A 37 7.39 13.24 -8.85
N ASP A 38 6.17 12.75 -9.09
CA ASP A 38 5.35 13.24 -10.20
C ASP A 38 4.78 14.63 -9.87
N HIS A 39 5.45 15.67 -10.37
CA HIS A 39 5.04 17.08 -10.30
C HIS A 39 3.61 17.35 -10.83
N LYS A 40 2.89 16.37 -11.40
CA LYS A 40 1.48 16.50 -11.76
C LYS A 40 0.53 16.53 -10.55
N LEU A 41 1.01 16.20 -9.36
CA LEU A 41 0.24 16.28 -8.12
C LEU A 41 -0.08 17.73 -7.69
N GLU A 42 0.69 18.72 -8.15
CA GLU A 42 0.53 20.12 -7.72
C GLU A 42 -0.81 20.76 -8.15
N HIS A 43 -1.55 20.14 -9.08
CA HIS A 43 -2.81 20.68 -9.62
C HIS A 43 -4.04 19.77 -9.45
N LYS A 44 -3.91 18.61 -8.79
CA LYS A 44 -5.01 17.65 -8.63
C LYS A 44 -5.33 17.46 -7.15
N GLU A 45 -6.56 17.76 -6.74
CA GLU A 45 -7.01 17.56 -5.35
C GLU A 45 -7.19 16.08 -4.99
N ILE A 46 -7.51 15.24 -5.99
CA ILE A 46 -7.69 13.80 -5.85
C ILE A 46 -6.80 13.08 -6.86
N VAL A 47 -6.06 12.11 -6.37
CA VAL A 47 -5.08 11.29 -7.07
C VAL A 47 -5.59 9.85 -7.07
N LYS A 48 -5.47 9.19 -8.21
CA LYS A 48 -5.82 7.78 -8.38
C LYS A 48 -4.73 7.11 -9.15
N GLU A 49 -3.91 6.34 -8.46
CA GLU A 49 -2.74 5.69 -9.05
C GLU A 49 -2.76 4.21 -8.73
N SER A 50 -2.37 3.39 -9.70
CA SER A 50 -2.15 1.96 -9.48
C SER A 50 -0.84 1.79 -8.73
N ILE A 51 -0.88 1.12 -7.57
CA ILE A 51 0.29 0.94 -6.71
C ILE A 51 0.48 -0.53 -6.33
N CYS A 52 1.73 -0.89 -6.04
CA CYS A 52 2.08 -2.14 -5.41
C CYS A 52 2.45 -1.92 -3.93
N ILE A 53 1.81 -2.69 -3.05
CA ILE A 53 2.13 -2.72 -1.62
C ILE A 53 2.69 -4.10 -1.29
N GLU A 54 3.96 -4.14 -0.90
CA GLU A 54 4.60 -5.33 -0.36
C GLU A 54 4.29 -5.42 1.14
N GLY A 55 3.86 -6.58 1.60
CA GLY A 55 3.75 -6.89 3.02
C GLY A 55 4.40 -8.24 3.33
N LYS A 56 5.19 -8.29 4.40
CA LYS A 56 5.88 -9.51 4.81
C LYS A 56 5.14 -10.16 5.96
N ASN A 57 5.00 -11.47 5.89
CA ASN A 57 4.52 -12.28 7.00
C ASN A 57 5.42 -13.49 7.23
N LYS A 58 5.02 -14.37 8.14
CA LYS A 58 5.79 -15.58 8.49
C LYS A 58 5.91 -16.54 7.30
N ASP A 59 4.91 -16.59 6.45
CA ASP A 59 4.78 -17.52 5.32
C ASP A 59 5.51 -17.04 4.06
N GLY A 60 5.81 -15.74 3.96
CA GLY A 60 6.54 -15.18 2.83
C GLY A 60 6.30 -13.70 2.61
N ILE A 61 6.31 -13.31 1.34
CA ILE A 61 6.05 -11.95 0.89
C ILE A 61 4.72 -11.95 0.15
N ILE A 62 3.84 -11.00 0.48
CA ILE A 62 2.58 -10.78 -0.21
C ILE A 62 2.65 -9.43 -0.91
N ASN A 63 2.40 -9.41 -2.22
CA ASN A 63 2.30 -8.19 -3.00
C ASN A 63 0.81 -7.92 -3.27
N PHE A 64 0.32 -6.79 -2.77
CA PHE A 64 -1.02 -6.30 -3.07
C PHE A 64 -0.98 -5.35 -4.25
N PHE A 65 -1.84 -5.59 -5.23
CA PHE A 65 -2.02 -4.73 -6.38
C PHE A 65 -3.37 -4.05 -6.30
N GLY A 66 -3.40 -2.74 -6.44
CA GLY A 66 -4.62 -1.98 -6.30
C GLY A 66 -4.49 -0.52 -6.67
N THR A 67 -5.57 0.22 -6.45
CA THR A 67 -5.61 1.67 -6.69
C THR A 67 -5.48 2.41 -5.36
N LEU A 68 -4.51 3.33 -5.28
CA LEU A 68 -4.44 4.33 -4.24
C LEU A 68 -5.35 5.51 -4.62
N HIS A 69 -6.43 5.68 -3.88
CA HIS A 69 -7.25 6.89 -3.92
C HIS A 69 -6.75 7.83 -2.83
N TYR A 70 -6.19 8.94 -3.24
CA TYR A 70 -5.56 9.88 -2.32
C TYR A 70 -6.12 11.28 -2.49
N ASN A 71 -6.56 11.89 -1.39
CA ASN A 71 -7.05 13.26 -1.34
C ASN A 71 -6.01 14.13 -0.62
N LEU A 72 -5.39 15.03 -1.36
CA LEU A 72 -4.33 15.92 -0.87
C LEU A 72 -4.85 16.95 0.13
N LEU A 73 -6.07 17.46 -0.09
CA LEU A 73 -6.68 18.49 0.75
C LEU A 73 -7.03 17.96 2.15
N ASN A 74 -7.66 16.79 2.19
CA ASN A 74 -8.11 16.14 3.42
C ASN A 74 -7.06 15.21 4.03
N LYS A 75 -5.91 15.04 3.37
CA LYS A 75 -4.84 14.10 3.75
C LYS A 75 -5.39 12.69 3.99
N LEU A 76 -6.29 12.25 3.11
CA LEU A 76 -6.95 10.95 3.22
C LEU A 76 -6.42 10.01 2.14
N ALA A 77 -6.01 8.81 2.54
CA ALA A 77 -5.59 7.75 1.64
C ALA A 77 -6.49 6.52 1.82
N VAL A 78 -6.93 5.94 0.71
CA VAL A 78 -7.66 4.68 0.67
C VAL A 78 -7.01 3.79 -0.37
N PHE A 79 -6.70 2.55 0.02
CA PHE A 79 -6.21 1.54 -0.89
C PHE A 79 -7.34 0.58 -1.26
N GLU A 80 -7.65 0.50 -2.54
CA GLU A 80 -8.61 -0.44 -3.11
C GLU A 80 -7.84 -1.61 -3.74
N MET A 81 -7.84 -2.77 -3.08
CA MET A 81 -7.17 -3.97 -3.57
C MET A 81 -7.93 -4.56 -4.77
N HIS A 82 -7.21 -4.83 -5.86
CA HIS A 82 -7.73 -5.54 -7.03
C HIS A 82 -7.28 -7.00 -7.07
N GLY A 83 -6.10 -7.30 -6.49
CA GLY A 83 -5.56 -8.64 -6.42
C GLY A 83 -4.32 -8.70 -5.53
N PHE A 84 -3.82 -9.91 -5.31
CA PHE A 84 -2.59 -10.12 -4.56
C PHE A 84 -1.83 -11.34 -5.09
N GLU A 85 -0.51 -11.34 -4.90
CA GLU A 85 0.36 -12.48 -5.13
C GLU A 85 1.10 -12.82 -3.85
N GLN A 86 1.23 -14.12 -3.54
CA GLN A 86 2.03 -14.58 -2.41
C GLN A 86 3.25 -15.34 -2.92
N ILE A 87 4.43 -14.84 -2.57
CA ILE A 87 5.70 -15.49 -2.83
C ILE A 87 6.11 -16.19 -1.54
N SER A 88 5.88 -17.51 -1.49
CA SER A 88 6.32 -18.34 -0.38
C SER A 88 7.84 -18.32 -0.29
N LYS A 89 8.40 -18.31 0.93
CA LYS A 89 9.83 -18.58 1.09
C LYS A 89 10.12 -19.97 0.50
N PRO A 90 11.15 -20.13 -0.34
CA PRO A 90 11.57 -21.46 -0.76
C PRO A 90 11.87 -22.25 0.51
N GLN A 91 11.19 -23.38 0.70
CA GLN A 91 11.57 -24.34 1.71
C GLN A 91 12.98 -24.79 1.35
N VAL A 92 13.97 -24.30 2.10
CA VAL A 92 15.31 -24.86 2.06
C VAL A 92 15.19 -26.21 2.75
N CYS A 93 15.09 -27.28 1.96
CA CYS A 93 15.20 -28.65 2.42
C CYS A 93 16.57 -28.92 3.03
#